data_AF-A0A101WJG2-F1
#
_entry.id   AF-A0A101WJG2-F1
#
_cell.length_a   1.000
_cell.length_b   1.000
_cell.length_c   1.000
_cell.angle_alpha   90.00
_cell.angle_beta   90.00
_cell.angle_gamma   90.00
#
_symmetry.space_group_name_H-M   'P 1'
#
loop_
_entity.id
_entity.type
_entity.pdbx_description
1 polymer ?
#
loop_
_entity_poly.entity_id
_entity_poly.type
_entity_poly.pdbx_seq_one_letter_code
_entity_poly.pdbx_strand_id
1 'polypeptide(L)'
;MDGVLFDKAGTILIACPIGVTRINIPQGVRIIGDFAFSDCSGLTEINLPQGVISIGTGAFGNCSGLASISIPKGVTNIGGQAFIAETIQATTKIIGYDPSTAKDYATKYNMAFEVVSYSPDTSGVIEIKPASSIVNSSKIWTIKLNGLVNEASIKDKIYITNSQGIKQIPTCTVSTVNGLSQINVKPDQNYTPGDYMLWVRDIETVKGTKLKSQVYLKFTVL
;
A
#
# COMPACT_ATOMS: atom_id res chain seq x y z
N MET A 1 -22.94 9.13 27.59
CA MET A 1 -22.07 8.56 26.54
C MET A 1 -22.91 7.57 25.80
N ASP A 2 -22.96 7.67 24.47
CA ASP A 2 -23.92 7.01 23.57
C ASP A 2 -23.69 5.49 23.43
N GLY A 3 -23.34 4.80 24.52
CA GLY A 3 -23.08 3.35 24.57
C GLY A 3 -21.75 2.89 23.96
N VAL A 4 -20.98 3.79 23.34
CA VAL A 4 -19.70 3.45 22.71
C VAL A 4 -18.62 3.23 23.77
N LEU A 5 -17.92 2.10 23.66
CA LEU A 5 -16.84 1.69 24.54
C LEU A 5 -15.48 1.97 23.89
N PHE A 6 -14.63 2.70 24.60
CA PHE A 6 -13.24 2.95 24.25
C PHE A 6 -12.30 2.39 25.32
N ASP A 7 -11.03 2.18 24.96
CA ASP A 7 -9.98 1.97 25.95
C ASP A 7 -9.74 3.23 26.80
N LYS A 8 -8.96 3.09 27.87
CA LYS A 8 -8.66 4.20 28.79
C LYS A 8 -7.98 5.39 28.10
N ALA A 9 -7.23 5.15 27.02
CA ALA A 9 -6.54 6.20 26.27
C ALA A 9 -7.40 6.84 25.16
N GLY A 10 -8.58 6.29 24.86
CA GLY A 10 -9.41 6.75 23.74
C GLY A 10 -8.80 6.46 22.36
N THR A 11 -7.83 5.55 22.28
CA THR A 11 -7.11 5.18 21.05
C THR A 11 -7.69 3.94 20.38
N ILE A 12 -8.48 3.15 21.11
CA ILE A 12 -9.13 1.93 20.62
C ILE A 12 -10.64 2.11 20.81
N LEU A 13 -11.38 2.02 19.71
CA LEU A 13 -12.83 1.85 19.77
C LEU A 13 -13.10 0.35 19.92
N ILE A 14 -13.53 -0.06 21.10
CA ILE A 14 -13.68 -1.47 21.49
C ILE A 14 -15.03 -2.02 21.02
N ALA A 15 -16.11 -1.30 21.28
CA ALA A 15 -17.46 -1.74 20.91
C ALA A 15 -18.41 -0.56 20.76
N CYS A 16 -19.38 -0.70 19.86
CA CYS A 16 -20.53 0.18 19.70
C CYS A 16 -21.82 -0.57 20.03
N PRO A 17 -22.85 0.15 20.49
CA PRO A 17 -24.15 -0.45 20.71
C PRO A 17 -24.79 -0.90 19.39
N ILE A 18 -25.43 -2.08 19.43
CA ILE A 18 -26.18 -2.62 18.29
C ILE A 18 -27.29 -1.63 17.90
N GLY A 19 -27.53 -1.50 16.59
CA GLY A 19 -28.58 -0.62 16.05
C GLY A 19 -28.15 0.84 15.90
N VAL A 20 -26.86 1.16 16.05
CA VAL A 20 -26.35 2.49 15.69
C VAL A 20 -26.56 2.74 14.19
N THR A 21 -27.08 3.94 13.86
CA THR A 21 -27.33 4.35 12.47
C THR A 21 -26.31 5.35 11.96
N ARG A 22 -25.72 6.14 12.86
CA ARG A 22 -24.62 7.08 12.59
C ARG A 22 -23.71 7.19 13.79
N ILE A 23 -22.42 7.37 13.54
CA ILE A 23 -21.41 7.56 14.57
C ILE A 23 -20.28 8.47 14.08
N ASN A 24 -19.79 9.34 14.96
CA ASN A 24 -18.57 10.10 14.74
C ASN A 24 -17.44 9.48 15.55
N ILE A 25 -16.44 8.92 14.87
CA ILE A 25 -15.25 8.37 15.54
C ILE A 25 -14.26 9.52 15.83
N PRO A 26 -13.79 9.68 17.07
CA PRO A 26 -12.81 10.72 17.42
C PRO A 26 -11.48 10.58 16.67
N GLN A 27 -10.82 11.71 16.36
CA GLN A 27 -9.56 11.73 15.61
C GLN A 27 -8.39 11.01 16.31
N GLY A 28 -8.46 10.82 17.63
CA GLY A 28 -7.44 10.10 18.41
C GLY A 28 -7.49 8.58 18.26
N VAL A 29 -8.55 8.02 17.66
CA VAL A 29 -8.70 6.58 17.48
C VAL A 29 -7.69 6.06 16.46
N ARG A 30 -6.89 5.09 16.89
CA ARG A 30 -5.90 4.38 16.09
C ARG A 30 -6.40 3.01 15.64
N ILE A 31 -7.23 2.35 16.45
CA ILE A 31 -7.65 0.97 16.26
C ILE A 31 -9.17 0.87 16.35
N ILE A 32 -9.78 0.22 15.36
CA ILE A 32 -11.14 -0.30 15.47
C ILE A 32 -11.03 -1.75 15.92
N GLY A 33 -11.57 -2.05 17.09
CA GLY A 33 -11.47 -3.36 17.73
C GLY A 33 -12.19 -4.48 16.97
N ASP A 34 -11.94 -5.71 17.39
CA ASP A 34 -12.65 -6.87 16.88
C ASP A 34 -14.14 -6.74 17.18
N PHE A 35 -14.99 -7.04 16.19
CA PHE A 35 -16.46 -6.97 16.28
C PHE A 35 -17.03 -5.62 16.73
N ALA A 36 -16.26 -4.53 16.67
CA ALA A 36 -16.62 -3.26 17.30
C ALA A 36 -17.95 -2.66 16.79
N PHE A 37 -18.32 -2.92 15.54
CA PHE A 37 -19.59 -2.55 14.91
C PHE A 37 -20.37 -3.77 14.41
N SER A 38 -20.10 -4.97 14.91
CA SER A 38 -20.82 -6.17 14.47
C SER A 38 -22.34 -5.98 14.60
N ASP A 39 -23.08 -6.45 13.60
CA ASP A 39 -24.54 -6.46 13.55
C ASP A 39 -25.20 -5.07 13.61
N CYS A 40 -24.45 -4.00 13.31
CA CYS A 40 -24.98 -2.65 13.16
C CYS A 40 -25.68 -2.49 11.80
N SER A 41 -26.75 -3.23 11.57
CA SER A 41 -27.49 -3.29 10.29
C SER A 41 -28.08 -1.95 9.85
N GLY A 42 -28.35 -1.05 10.79
CA GLY A 42 -28.81 0.32 10.54
C GLY A 42 -27.72 1.32 10.16
N LEU A 43 -26.44 0.96 10.29
CA LEU A 43 -25.30 1.83 9.97
C LEU A 43 -25.12 1.89 8.45
N THR A 44 -25.45 3.03 7.85
CA THR A 44 -25.38 3.22 6.39
C THR A 44 -24.08 3.87 5.92
N GLU A 45 -23.44 4.65 6.79
CA GLU A 45 -22.23 5.40 6.51
C GLU A 45 -21.35 5.48 7.76
N ILE A 46 -20.03 5.47 7.56
CA ILE A 46 -19.07 5.72 8.63
C ILE A 46 -17.80 6.37 8.09
N ASN A 47 -17.34 7.40 8.78
CA ASN A 47 -16.11 8.10 8.46
C ASN A 47 -15.00 7.64 9.41
N LEU A 48 -14.01 6.94 8.89
CA LEU A 48 -12.81 6.57 9.64
C LEU A 48 -11.83 7.75 9.73
N PRO A 49 -11.29 8.07 10.92
CA PRO A 49 -10.23 9.06 11.06
C PRO A 49 -8.99 8.70 10.24
N GLN A 50 -8.28 9.71 9.73
CA GLN A 50 -7.03 9.49 8.99
C GLN A 50 -5.94 8.80 9.83
N GLY A 51 -6.06 8.91 11.16
CA GLY A 51 -5.21 8.23 12.13
C GLY A 51 -5.45 6.73 12.26
N VAL A 52 -6.48 6.11 11.69
CA VAL A 52 -6.67 4.66 11.89
C VAL A 52 -5.54 3.85 11.23
N ILE A 53 -4.95 2.90 11.97
CA ILE A 53 -3.89 1.97 11.50
C ILE A 53 -4.35 0.53 11.40
N SER A 54 -5.36 0.13 12.18
CA SER A 54 -5.83 -1.25 12.25
C SER A 54 -7.34 -1.32 12.37
N ILE A 55 -7.93 -2.27 11.64
CA ILE A 55 -9.34 -2.64 11.71
C ILE A 55 -9.41 -4.11 12.10
N GLY A 56 -10.11 -4.41 13.18
CA GLY A 56 -10.21 -5.75 13.77
C GLY A 56 -10.97 -6.76 12.93
N THR A 57 -10.90 -8.03 13.36
CA THR A 57 -11.66 -9.15 12.80
C THR A 57 -13.15 -8.90 13.00
N GLY A 58 -13.95 -9.08 11.95
CA GLY A 58 -15.40 -8.86 12.00
C GLY A 58 -15.83 -7.46 12.45
N ALA A 59 -14.93 -6.45 12.39
CA ALA A 59 -15.18 -5.12 12.97
C ALA A 59 -16.48 -4.48 12.46
N PHE A 60 -16.86 -4.71 11.20
CA PHE A 60 -18.13 -4.30 10.58
C PHE A 60 -18.88 -5.52 10.00
N GLY A 61 -18.73 -6.68 10.65
CA GLY A 61 -19.46 -7.89 10.28
C GLY A 61 -20.96 -7.67 10.37
N ASN A 62 -21.73 -8.19 9.41
CA ASN A 62 -23.19 -8.05 9.37
C ASN A 62 -23.73 -6.60 9.41
N CYS A 63 -22.92 -5.59 9.08
CA CYS A 63 -23.39 -4.22 8.84
C CYS A 63 -24.10 -4.11 7.48
N SER A 64 -25.26 -4.77 7.33
CA SER A 64 -25.95 -4.90 6.05
C SER A 64 -26.39 -3.58 5.40
N GLY A 65 -26.55 -2.51 6.19
CA GLY A 65 -26.86 -1.17 5.69
C GLY A 65 -25.66 -0.42 5.11
N LEU A 66 -24.43 -0.85 5.41
CA LEU A 66 -23.20 -0.12 5.07
C LEU A 66 -22.86 -0.34 3.58
N ALA A 67 -23.29 0.59 2.74
CA ALA A 67 -23.13 0.48 1.28
C ALA A 67 -21.66 0.66 0.84
N SER A 68 -20.92 1.53 1.52
CA SER A 68 -19.51 1.78 1.21
C SER A 68 -18.75 2.25 2.44
N ILE A 69 -17.45 2.00 2.47
CA ILE A 69 -16.55 2.52 3.49
C ILE A 69 -15.24 3.02 2.87
N SER A 70 -14.84 4.23 3.26
CA SER A 70 -13.55 4.80 2.87
C SER A 70 -12.46 4.39 3.86
N ILE A 71 -11.45 3.65 3.37
CA ILE A 71 -10.34 3.19 4.20
C ILE A 71 -9.14 4.15 4.06
N PRO A 72 -8.67 4.77 5.16
CA PRO A 72 -7.52 5.68 5.13
C PRO A 72 -6.23 5.01 4.65
N LYS A 73 -5.34 5.78 4.02
CA LYS A 73 -4.04 5.30 3.52
C LYS A 73 -3.17 4.66 4.60
N GLY A 74 -3.29 5.14 5.85
CA GLY A 74 -2.48 4.68 6.98
C GLY A 74 -2.86 3.30 7.54
N VAL A 75 -3.95 2.69 7.07
CA VAL A 75 -4.37 1.36 7.53
C VAL A 75 -3.40 0.31 7.02
N THR A 76 -2.80 -0.43 7.94
CA THR A 76 -1.77 -1.44 7.64
C THR A 76 -2.23 -2.86 7.93
N ASN A 77 -3.38 -3.01 8.59
CA ASN A 77 -3.99 -4.28 8.98
C ASN A 77 -5.52 -4.21 8.91
N ILE A 78 -6.14 -5.23 8.31
CA ILE A 78 -7.59 -5.44 8.29
C ILE A 78 -7.85 -6.92 8.64
N GLY A 79 -8.54 -7.16 9.75
CA GLY A 79 -8.85 -8.48 10.26
C GLY A 79 -9.81 -9.27 9.37
N GLY A 80 -9.88 -10.59 9.58
CA GLY A 80 -10.70 -11.46 8.75
C GLY A 80 -12.18 -11.08 8.81
N GLN A 81 -12.88 -11.17 7.67
CA GLN A 81 -14.33 -10.90 7.58
C GLN A 81 -14.75 -9.52 8.12
N ALA A 82 -13.84 -8.55 8.23
CA ALA A 82 -14.11 -7.23 8.78
C ALA A 82 -15.30 -6.49 8.14
N PHE A 83 -15.66 -6.82 6.89
CA PHE A 83 -16.74 -6.19 6.12
C PHE A 83 -17.68 -7.21 5.46
N ILE A 84 -17.81 -8.42 6.01
CA ILE A 84 -18.62 -9.49 5.41
C ILE A 84 -19.92 -9.67 6.20
N ALA A 85 -21.04 -9.78 5.49
CA ALA A 85 -22.32 -10.18 6.04
C ALA A 85 -22.62 -11.64 5.66
N GLU A 86 -23.07 -12.45 6.62
CA GLU A 86 -23.34 -13.87 6.37
C GLU A 86 -24.68 -14.12 5.65
N THR A 87 -25.63 -13.18 5.72
CA THR A 87 -27.03 -13.42 5.33
C THR A 87 -27.47 -12.82 4.00
N ILE A 88 -26.74 -11.88 3.39
CA ILE A 88 -27.04 -11.30 2.07
C ILE A 88 -25.71 -10.89 1.42
N GLN A 89 -25.61 -10.94 0.08
CA GLN A 89 -24.54 -10.27 -0.69
C GLN A 89 -24.63 -8.73 -0.57
N ALA A 90 -24.52 -8.20 0.65
CA ALA A 90 -24.23 -6.79 0.85
C ALA A 90 -22.72 -6.64 0.66
N THR A 91 -22.30 -6.45 -0.59
CA THR A 91 -20.90 -6.26 -0.97
C THR A 91 -20.50 -4.82 -0.66
N THR A 92 -20.36 -4.47 0.63
CA THR A 92 -19.86 -3.16 1.06
C THR A 92 -18.70 -2.77 0.16
N LYS A 93 -18.87 -1.68 -0.61
CA LYS A 93 -17.84 -1.24 -1.53
C LYS A 93 -16.73 -0.60 -0.73
N ILE A 94 -15.54 -1.14 -0.85
CA ILE A 94 -14.35 -0.55 -0.24
C ILE A 94 -13.87 0.58 -1.14
N ILE A 95 -13.79 1.78 -0.60
CA ILE A 95 -13.21 2.93 -1.29
C ILE A 95 -11.82 3.17 -0.69
N GLY A 96 -10.76 3.16 -1.50
CA GLY A 96 -9.41 3.27 -0.97
C GLY A 96 -8.34 3.56 -2.03
N TYR A 97 -7.08 3.51 -1.60
CA TYR A 97 -5.92 3.73 -2.46
C TYR A 97 -5.49 2.43 -3.16
N ASP A 98 -4.88 2.53 -4.34
CA ASP A 98 -4.30 1.39 -5.07
C ASP A 98 -2.83 1.72 -5.42
N PRO A 99 -1.82 0.96 -4.94
CA PRO A 99 -1.94 -0.19 -4.04
C PRO A 99 -2.18 0.20 -2.58
N SER A 100 -2.86 -0.65 -1.80
CA SER A 100 -3.00 -0.51 -0.34
C SER A 100 -3.47 -1.80 0.35
N THR A 101 -3.39 -1.84 1.68
CA THR A 101 -4.00 -2.94 2.47
C THR A 101 -5.50 -3.06 2.24
N ALA A 102 -6.20 -1.96 1.97
CA ALA A 102 -7.63 -1.98 1.63
C ALA A 102 -7.88 -2.66 0.28
N LYS A 103 -7.01 -2.39 -0.71
CA LYS A 103 -7.05 -3.04 -2.03
C LYS A 103 -6.79 -4.55 -1.90
N ASP A 104 -5.73 -4.92 -1.17
CA ASP A 104 -5.39 -6.33 -0.93
C ASP A 104 -6.53 -7.08 -0.26
N TYR A 105 -7.16 -6.48 0.75
CA TYR A 105 -8.31 -7.04 1.45
C TYR A 105 -9.51 -7.22 0.51
N ALA A 106 -9.86 -6.20 -0.27
CA ALA A 106 -10.96 -6.27 -1.22
C ALA A 106 -10.74 -7.38 -2.25
N THR A 107 -9.52 -7.52 -2.78
CA THR A 107 -9.16 -8.62 -3.69
C THR A 107 -9.26 -9.98 -3.02
N LYS A 108 -8.74 -10.14 -1.79
CA LYS A 108 -8.78 -11.39 -1.05
C LYS A 108 -10.21 -11.90 -0.82
N TYR A 109 -11.14 -11.00 -0.51
CA TYR A 109 -12.53 -11.35 -0.20
C TYR A 109 -13.50 -11.12 -1.36
N ASN A 110 -12.99 -10.88 -2.57
CA ASN A 110 -13.79 -10.64 -3.78
C ASN A 110 -14.85 -9.53 -3.61
N MET A 111 -14.47 -8.43 -2.94
CA MET A 111 -15.33 -7.28 -2.68
C MET A 111 -15.19 -6.21 -3.76
N ALA A 112 -16.26 -5.46 -4.01
CA ALA A 112 -16.20 -4.30 -4.88
C ALA A 112 -15.20 -3.26 -4.32
N PHE A 113 -14.35 -2.73 -5.19
CA PHE A 113 -13.35 -1.72 -4.83
C PHE A 113 -13.43 -0.52 -5.76
N GLU A 114 -13.54 0.67 -5.18
CA GLU A 114 -13.42 1.94 -5.90
C GLU A 114 -12.13 2.65 -5.50
N VAL A 115 -11.37 3.06 -6.50
CA VAL A 115 -10.15 3.83 -6.29
C VAL A 115 -10.57 5.26 -5.96
N VAL A 116 -10.23 5.76 -4.76
CA VAL A 116 -10.25 7.21 -4.51
C VAL A 116 -9.26 7.81 -5.51
N SER A 117 -9.72 8.69 -6.41
CA SER A 117 -8.87 9.31 -7.42
C SER A 117 -7.66 9.95 -6.76
N TYR A 118 -6.54 9.27 -6.90
CA TYR A 118 -5.21 9.71 -6.53
C TYR A 118 -4.35 9.38 -7.74
N SER A 119 -4.00 10.41 -8.51
CA SER A 119 -2.78 10.39 -9.29
C SER A 119 -1.66 10.14 -8.29
N PRO A 120 -0.90 9.03 -8.38
CA PRO A 120 0.22 8.84 -7.47
C PRO A 120 1.03 10.13 -7.46
N ASP A 121 1.30 10.68 -6.28
CA ASP A 121 2.34 11.69 -6.17
C ASP A 121 3.66 11.04 -6.59
N THR A 122 3.93 11.17 -7.89
CA THR A 122 5.17 10.79 -8.54
C THR A 122 6.24 11.84 -8.31
N SER A 123 6.02 12.91 -7.53
CA SER A 123 7.08 13.86 -7.18
C SER A 123 8.27 13.19 -6.45
N GLY A 124 8.08 11.98 -5.91
CA GLY A 124 9.14 11.10 -5.44
C GLY A 124 9.42 9.84 -6.28
N VAL A 125 8.52 9.46 -7.18
CA VAL A 125 8.77 8.39 -8.16
C VAL A 125 9.62 9.00 -9.26
N ILE A 126 10.84 8.50 -9.50
CA ILE A 126 11.49 8.87 -10.76
C ILE A 126 10.69 8.21 -11.87
N GLU A 127 9.77 8.96 -12.48
CA GLU A 127 9.49 8.75 -13.89
C GLU A 127 10.81 9.06 -14.60
N ILE A 128 11.58 8.03 -14.97
CA ILE A 128 12.79 8.24 -15.77
C ILE A 128 12.28 8.63 -17.15
N LYS A 129 12.04 9.92 -17.35
CA LYS A 129 11.95 10.50 -18.69
C LYS A 129 13.32 10.30 -19.35
N PRO A 130 13.36 9.97 -20.65
CA PRO A 130 14.62 9.74 -21.36
C PRO A 130 15.58 10.90 -21.11
N ALA A 131 16.72 10.62 -20.49
CA ALA A 131 17.79 11.60 -20.28
C ALA A 131 18.55 11.80 -21.59
N SER A 132 19.03 13.01 -21.87
CA SER A 132 19.74 13.40 -23.10
C SER A 132 21.28 13.50 -22.93
N SER A 133 21.87 12.75 -21.99
CA SER A 133 23.30 12.86 -21.67
C SER A 133 23.89 11.62 -20.97
N ILE A 134 25.24 11.54 -20.99
CA ILE A 134 26.06 10.47 -20.40
C ILE A 134 25.74 10.24 -18.92
N VAL A 135 25.55 8.96 -18.55
CA VAL A 135 25.34 8.58 -17.15
C VAL A 135 26.67 8.21 -16.51
N ASN A 136 27.11 9.08 -15.59
CA ASN A 136 28.42 9.02 -14.94
C ASN A 136 28.42 8.08 -13.72
N SER A 137 29.44 7.24 -13.59
CA SER A 137 29.63 6.26 -12.51
C SER A 137 29.73 6.84 -11.10
N SER A 138 30.01 8.14 -10.99
CA SER A 138 30.03 8.88 -9.72
C SER A 138 28.64 9.22 -9.18
N LYS A 139 27.57 9.10 -9.99
CA LYS A 139 26.20 9.43 -9.57
C LYS A 139 25.46 8.20 -9.04
N ILE A 140 24.87 8.34 -7.86
CA ILE A 140 23.93 7.36 -7.30
C ILE A 140 22.58 7.54 -7.97
N TRP A 141 22.01 6.44 -8.46
CA TRP A 141 20.63 6.41 -8.96
C TRP A 141 19.69 5.95 -7.86
N THR A 142 18.50 6.53 -7.80
CA THR A 142 17.57 6.28 -6.70
C THR A 142 16.28 5.66 -7.22
N ILE A 143 15.90 4.50 -6.69
CA ILE A 143 14.60 3.87 -6.94
C ILE A 143 13.81 3.96 -5.64
N LYS A 144 12.72 4.71 -5.62
CA LYS A 144 11.81 4.77 -4.46
C LYS A 144 10.72 3.72 -4.62
N LEU A 145 10.49 2.95 -3.56
CA LEU A 145 9.52 1.87 -3.54
C LEU A 145 8.37 2.20 -2.59
N ASN A 146 7.17 1.82 -2.99
CA ASN A 146 5.98 1.97 -2.15
C ASN A 146 5.87 0.77 -1.20
N GLY A 147 6.73 0.76 -0.18
CA GLY A 147 6.78 -0.28 0.85
C GLY A 147 8.20 -0.51 1.36
N LEU A 148 8.31 -1.21 2.50
CA LEU A 148 9.59 -1.66 3.02
C LEU A 148 10.03 -2.92 2.28
N VAL A 149 11.26 -2.93 1.76
CA VAL A 149 11.88 -4.11 1.14
C VAL A 149 13.03 -4.62 2.00
N ASN A 150 13.19 -5.94 2.00
CA ASN A 150 14.35 -6.57 2.61
C ASN A 150 15.54 -6.41 1.66
N GLU A 151 16.70 -5.97 2.14
CA GLU A 151 17.92 -5.85 1.33
C GLU A 151 18.34 -7.21 0.71
N ALA A 152 18.10 -8.33 1.39
CA ALA A 152 18.33 -9.66 0.81
C ALA A 152 17.43 -9.92 -0.42
N SER A 153 16.28 -9.27 -0.51
CA SER A 153 15.32 -9.45 -1.62
C SER A 153 15.71 -8.73 -2.91
N ILE A 154 16.70 -7.82 -2.87
CA ILE A 154 17.12 -7.02 -4.04
C ILE A 154 18.35 -7.63 -4.75
N LYS A 155 19.07 -8.53 -4.07
CA LYS A 155 20.27 -9.18 -4.62
C LYS A 155 19.93 -9.90 -5.93
N ASP A 156 20.75 -9.69 -6.96
CA ASP A 156 20.63 -10.28 -8.30
C ASP A 156 19.36 -9.92 -9.10
N LYS A 157 18.46 -9.13 -8.51
CA LYS A 157 17.19 -8.68 -9.09
C LYS A 157 17.28 -7.31 -9.75
N ILE A 158 18.36 -6.58 -9.49
CA ILE A 158 18.73 -5.34 -10.16
C ILE A 158 20.01 -5.60 -10.96
N TYR A 159 19.94 -5.41 -12.27
CA TYR A 159 21.07 -5.64 -13.15
C TYR A 159 20.98 -4.82 -14.42
N ILE A 160 22.10 -4.58 -15.08
CA ILE A 160 22.19 -3.80 -16.31
C ILE A 160 22.55 -4.77 -17.44
N THR A 161 21.91 -4.65 -18.61
CA THR A 161 22.31 -5.40 -19.81
C THR A 161 22.67 -4.46 -20.93
N ASN A 162 23.60 -4.85 -21.81
CA ASN A 162 23.83 -4.13 -23.06
C ASN A 162 23.13 -4.76 -24.28
N SER A 163 23.23 -4.12 -25.44
CA SER A 163 22.74 -4.59 -26.74
C SER A 163 23.32 -5.94 -27.18
N GLN A 164 24.46 -6.33 -26.61
CA GLN A 164 25.11 -7.63 -26.82
C GLN A 164 24.65 -8.69 -25.81
N GLY A 165 23.73 -8.36 -24.91
CA GLY A 165 23.19 -9.27 -23.89
C GLY A 165 24.08 -9.47 -22.65
N ILE A 166 25.18 -8.71 -22.52
CA ILE A 166 26.08 -8.81 -21.37
C ILE A 166 25.37 -8.29 -20.12
N LYS A 167 25.28 -9.10 -19.07
CA LYS A 167 24.69 -8.74 -17.77
C LYS A 167 25.76 -8.22 -16.80
N GLN A 168 25.49 -7.09 -16.17
CA GLN A 168 26.32 -6.45 -15.15
C GLN A 168 25.49 -6.19 -13.89
N ILE A 169 26.12 -6.29 -12.71
CA ILE A 169 25.43 -6.16 -11.42
C ILE A 169 25.94 -4.90 -10.73
N PRO A 170 25.15 -3.81 -10.69
CA PRO A 170 25.54 -2.61 -9.98
C PRO A 170 25.50 -2.82 -8.47
N THR A 171 26.24 -2.02 -7.72
CA THR A 171 26.14 -2.04 -6.26
C THR A 171 24.82 -1.40 -5.85
N CYS A 172 24.02 -2.09 -5.04
CA CYS A 172 22.74 -1.57 -4.56
C CYS A 172 22.74 -1.54 -3.04
N THR A 173 22.21 -0.47 -2.44
CA THR A 173 21.98 -0.38 -1.00
C THR A 173 20.53 0.05 -0.75
N VAL A 174 19.95 -0.41 0.35
CA VAL A 174 18.59 0.00 0.75
C VAL A 174 18.68 0.97 1.91
N SER A 175 17.95 2.07 1.81
CA SER A 175 17.72 3.02 2.90
C SER A 175 16.22 3.18 3.14
N THR A 176 15.85 3.68 4.32
CA THR A 176 14.45 3.98 4.64
C THR A 176 14.29 5.49 4.79
N VAL A 177 13.36 6.06 4.03
CA VAL A 177 13.04 7.49 4.06
C VAL A 177 11.53 7.62 4.26
N ASN A 178 11.10 8.28 5.33
CA ASN A 178 9.69 8.46 5.68
C ASN A 178 8.88 7.15 5.74
N GLY A 179 9.50 6.07 6.23
CA GLY A 179 8.85 4.75 6.35
C GLY A 179 8.74 3.96 5.04
N LEU A 180 9.35 4.43 3.96
CA LEU A 180 9.39 3.77 2.65
C LEU A 180 10.82 3.41 2.28
N SER A 181 11.00 2.31 1.54
CA SER A 181 12.33 1.92 1.06
C SER A 181 12.76 2.73 -0.15
N GLN A 182 14.03 3.08 -0.13
CA GLN A 182 14.76 3.72 -1.21
C GLN A 182 15.99 2.86 -1.55
N ILE A 183 16.08 2.41 -2.81
CA ILE A 183 17.25 1.69 -3.31
C ILE A 183 18.18 2.68 -4.00
N ASN A 184 19.42 2.73 -3.51
CA ASN A 184 20.50 3.49 -4.11
C ASN A 184 21.34 2.54 -4.97
N VAL A 185 21.33 2.75 -6.28
CA VAL A 185 22.09 1.99 -7.27
C VAL A 185 23.33 2.80 -7.64
N LYS A 186 24.50 2.25 -7.37
CA LYS A 186 25.79 2.80 -7.78
C LYS A 186 26.29 2.03 -9.01
N PRO A 187 26.38 2.70 -10.17
CA PRO A 187 27.00 2.15 -11.37
C PRO A 187 28.43 1.66 -11.11
N ASP A 188 28.84 0.60 -11.79
CA ASP A 188 30.23 0.14 -11.77
C ASP A 188 31.09 0.88 -12.81
N GLN A 189 30.47 1.43 -13.86
CA GLN A 189 31.13 2.18 -14.92
C GLN A 189 30.23 3.26 -15.52
N ASN A 190 30.79 4.02 -16.46
CA ASN A 190 30.02 4.95 -17.27
C ASN A 190 29.24 4.16 -18.32
N TYR A 191 27.96 4.50 -18.49
CA TYR A 191 27.11 3.83 -19.47
C TYR A 191 26.78 4.74 -20.64
N THR A 192 26.93 4.20 -21.85
CA THR A 192 26.58 4.89 -23.08
C THR A 192 25.07 4.84 -23.31
N PRO A 193 24.42 5.99 -23.55
CA PRO A 193 23.03 6.07 -24.00
C PRO A 193 22.70 5.09 -25.15
N GLY A 194 21.59 4.36 -25.05
CA GLY A 194 21.07 3.48 -26.12
C GLY A 194 21.67 2.07 -26.19
N ASP A 195 22.84 1.85 -25.59
CA ASP A 195 23.47 0.53 -25.55
C ASP A 195 23.07 -0.31 -24.35
N TYR A 196 22.68 0.31 -23.23
CA TYR A 196 22.44 -0.38 -21.96
C TYR A 196 20.98 -0.29 -21.51
N MET A 197 20.53 -1.20 -20.64
CA MET A 197 19.20 -1.24 -20.01
C MET A 197 19.33 -1.69 -18.54
N LEU A 198 18.75 -0.97 -17.57
CA LEU A 198 18.58 -1.46 -16.18
C LEU A 198 17.32 -2.31 -16.09
N TRP A 199 17.42 -3.40 -15.37
CA TRP A 199 16.37 -4.35 -15.10
C TRP A 199 16.11 -4.39 -13.62
N VAL A 200 14.83 -4.36 -13.25
CA VAL A 200 14.36 -4.58 -11.89
C VAL A 200 13.28 -5.67 -11.98
N ARG A 201 13.47 -6.77 -11.25
CA ARG A 201 12.54 -7.92 -11.28
C ARG A 201 12.18 -8.41 -9.89
N ASP A 202 10.94 -8.85 -9.70
CA ASP A 202 10.48 -9.68 -8.58
C ASP A 202 10.96 -9.26 -7.17
N ILE A 203 11.02 -7.96 -6.88
CA ILE A 203 11.41 -7.47 -5.53
C ILE A 203 10.31 -7.82 -4.52
N GLU A 204 10.71 -8.31 -3.35
CA GLU A 204 9.77 -8.72 -2.30
C GLU A 204 9.76 -7.68 -1.18
N THR A 205 8.57 -7.29 -0.74
CA THR A 205 8.43 -6.45 0.44
C THR A 205 8.54 -7.28 1.71
N VAL A 206 8.83 -6.63 2.84
CA VAL A 206 8.88 -7.27 4.18
C VAL A 206 7.57 -7.96 4.54
N LYS A 207 6.43 -7.56 3.93
CA LYS A 207 5.12 -8.19 4.11
C LYS A 207 4.88 -9.42 3.23
N GLY A 208 5.88 -9.89 2.48
CA GLY A 208 5.75 -11.04 1.58
C GLY A 208 5.01 -10.74 0.27
N THR A 209 4.56 -9.50 0.05
CA THR A 209 4.01 -9.07 -1.22
C THR A 209 5.13 -9.01 -2.25
N LYS A 210 5.01 -9.84 -3.28
CA LYS A 210 5.88 -9.78 -4.46
C LYS A 210 5.46 -8.57 -5.29
N LEU A 211 6.36 -7.61 -5.47
CA LEU A 211 6.22 -6.61 -6.51
C LEU A 211 6.43 -7.32 -7.85
N LYS A 212 5.35 -7.92 -8.38
CA LYS A 212 5.31 -8.47 -9.74
C LYS A 212 5.16 -7.31 -10.71
N SER A 213 6.26 -6.61 -10.95
CA SER A 213 6.40 -5.79 -12.13
C SER A 213 7.81 -6.04 -12.67
N GLN A 214 7.87 -6.60 -13.89
CA GLN A 214 9.04 -6.34 -14.72
C GLN A 214 8.98 -4.85 -15.03
N VAL A 215 9.69 -4.03 -14.26
CA VAL A 215 9.90 -2.65 -14.66
C VAL A 215 11.02 -2.72 -15.70
N TYR A 216 10.60 -2.84 -16.96
CA TYR A 216 11.48 -2.63 -18.10
C TYR A 216 11.82 -1.15 -18.12
N LEU A 217 12.92 -0.78 -17.47
CA LEU A 217 13.52 0.51 -17.71
C LEU A 217 14.29 0.34 -19.01
N LYS A 218 13.62 0.58 -20.15
CA LYS A 218 14.32 0.71 -21.42
C LYS A 218 15.06 2.04 -21.39
N PHE A 219 16.35 1.99 -21.12
CA PHE A 219 17.27 3.09 -21.37
C PHE A 219 17.51 3.15 -22.88
N THR A 220 16.46 3.49 -23.64
CA THR A 220 16.71 4.25 -24.86
C THR A 220 16.88 5.67 -24.38
N VAL A 221 18.12 5.98 -24.05
CA VAL A 221 18.53 7.28 -23.52
C VAL A 221 18.71 8.17 -24.75
N LEU A 222 18.20 9.40 -24.70
CA LEU A 222 18.47 10.40 -25.72
C LEU A 222 19.98 10.68 -25.82
#